data_AF-A0A2D9MYJ0-F1
#
_entry.id   AF-A0A2D9MYJ0-F1
#
_cell.length_a   1.000
_cell.length_b   1.000
_cell.length_c   1.000
_cell.angle_alpha   90.00
_cell.angle_beta   90.00
_cell.angle_gamma   90.00
#
_symmetry.space_group_name_H-M   'P 1'
#
loop_
_entity.id
_entity.type
_entity.pdbx_description
1 polymer ?
#
loop_
_entity_poly.entity_id
_entity_poly.type
_entity_poly.pdbx_seq_one_letter_code
_entity_poly.pdbx_strand_id
1 'polypeptide(L)' 'MDPIADLLTCIRNANQALKPEITVPHSNIKESAVKLLKEEGYLDSYNVEGDVKRSIRIGLKFKGRKGVITDLQR' A
#
# COMPACT_ATOMS: atom_id res chain seq x y z
N MET A 1 18.14 3.94 -6.04
CA MET A 1 16.86 4.35 -5.43
C MET A 1 15.83 3.32 -5.85
N ASP A 2 15.40 2.45 -4.94
CA ASP A 2 14.54 1.32 -5.28
C ASP A 2 13.05 1.72 -5.25
N PRO A 3 12.32 1.61 -6.38
CA PRO A 3 10.94 2.08 -6.48
C PRO A 3 9.95 1.23 -5.69
N ILE A 4 10.31 0.00 -5.30
CA ILE A 4 9.47 -0.88 -4.47
C ILE A 4 9.64 -0.48 -3.00
N ALA A 5 10.87 -0.27 -2.54
CA ALA A 5 11.15 0.18 -1.18
C ALA A 5 10.46 1.53 -0.87
N ASP A 6 10.49 2.45 -1.83
CA ASP A 6 9.78 3.74 -1.73
C ASP A 6 8.26 3.56 -1.63
N LEU A 7 7.68 2.69 -2.47
CA LEU A 7 6.25 2.37 -2.45
C LEU A 7 5.82 1.76 -1.10
N LEU A 8 6.57 0.77 -0.60
CA LEU A 8 6.28 0.11 0.68
C LEU A 8 6.38 1.11 1.85
N THR A 9 7.37 2.00 1.81
CA THR A 9 7.53 3.07 2.81
C THR A 9 6.35 4.03 2.76
N CYS A 10 5.89 4.42 1.58
CA CYS A 10 4.72 5.27 1.39
C CYS A 10 3.44 4.60 1.93
N ILE A 11 3.20 3.33 1.60
CA ILE A 11 2.07 2.54 2.09
C ILE A 11 2.09 2.46 3.62
N ARG A 12 3.25 2.18 4.23
CA ARG A 12 3.41 2.13 5.68
C ARG A 12 3.08 3.48 6.32
N ASN A 13 3.63 4.56 5.80
CA ASN A 13 3.40 5.91 6.33
C ASN A 13 1.92 6.32 6.20
N ALA A 14 1.27 5.98 5.08
CA ALA A 14 -0.13 6.26 4.87
C ALA A 14 -1.05 5.42 5.77
N ASN A 15 -0.68 4.16 6.03
CA ASN A 15 -1.36 3.31 6.99
C ASN A 15 -1.23 3.87 8.42
N GLN A 16 -0.03 4.33 8.80
CA GLN A 16 0.20 5.00 10.09
C GLN A 16 -0.55 6.32 10.22
N ALA A 17 -0.65 7.07 9.11
CA ALA A 17 -1.42 8.32 9.03
C ALA A 17 -2.93 8.09 8.89
N LEU A 18 -3.40 6.82 8.96
CA LEU A 18 -4.80 6.43 8.84
C LEU A 18 -5.48 6.99 7.57
N LYS A 19 -4.72 7.09 6.46
CA LYS A 19 -5.25 7.51 5.16
C LYS A 19 -5.97 6.35 4.45
N PRO A 20 -7.27 6.49 4.11
CA PRO A 20 -8.03 5.44 3.42
C PRO A 20 -7.47 5.07 2.05
N GLU A 21 -6.75 5.98 1.43
CA GLU A 21 -6.21 5.80 0.09
C GLU A 21 -4.93 6.61 -0.11
N ILE A 22 -4.11 6.14 -1.04
CA ILE A 22 -2.94 6.86 -1.54
C ILE A 22 -2.90 6.84 -3.06
N THR A 23 -2.28 7.86 -3.64
CA THR A 23 -2.03 7.94 -5.08
C THR A 23 -0.54 8.02 -5.31
N VAL A 24 -0.02 7.13 -6.14
CA VAL A 24 1.39 7.10 -6.54
C VAL A 24 1.50 7.15 -8.07
N PRO A 25 2.58 7.69 -8.65
CA PRO A 25 2.77 7.64 -10.09
C PRO A 25 2.88 6.20 -10.56
N HIS A 26 2.30 5.91 -11.72
CA HIS A 26 2.34 4.57 -12.32
C HIS A 26 3.76 4.16 -12.71
N SER A 27 4.05 2.89 -12.49
CA SER A 27 5.23 2.22 -12.99
C SER A 27 4.93 0.73 -13.05
N ASN A 28 5.39 0.04 -14.08
CA ASN A 28 5.15 -1.41 -14.24
C ASN A 28 5.57 -2.21 -12.99
N ILE A 29 6.68 -1.82 -12.36
CA ILE A 29 7.19 -2.45 -11.13
C ILE A 29 6.22 -2.21 -9.95
N LYS A 30 5.72 -0.98 -9.81
CA LYS A 30 4.80 -0.61 -8.72
C LYS A 30 3.44 -1.27 -8.90
N GLU A 31 2.95 -1.36 -10.12
CA GLU A 31 1.69 -2.05 -10.44
C GLU A 31 1.77 -3.54 -10.06
N SER A 32 2.84 -4.24 -10.45
CA SER A 32 3.04 -5.64 -10.08
C SER A 32 3.09 -5.84 -8.56
N ALA A 33 3.76 -4.93 -7.84
CA ALA A 33 3.82 -4.99 -6.38
C ALA A 33 2.45 -4.75 -5.73
N VAL A 34 1.70 -3.73 -6.18
CA VAL A 34 0.35 -3.43 -5.69
C VAL A 34 -0.61 -4.58 -5.98
N LYS A 35 -0.50 -5.19 -7.16
CA LYS A 35 -1.30 -6.37 -7.53
C LYS A 35 -1.06 -7.52 -6.55
N LEU A 36 0.21 -7.87 -6.29
CA LEU A 36 0.56 -8.92 -5.33
C LEU A 36 0.04 -8.61 -3.92
N LEU A 37 0.20 -7.37 -3.46
CA LEU A 37 -0.29 -6.95 -2.14
C LEU A 37 -1.83 -7.02 -2.03
N LYS A 38 -2.55 -6.78 -3.13
CA LYS A 38 -4.00 -6.99 -3.18
C LYS A 38 -4.37 -8.47 -3.18
N GLU A 39 -3.65 -9.31 -3.93
CA GLU A 39 -3.89 -10.77 -3.96
C GLU A 39 -3.68 -11.40 -2.57
N GLU A 40 -2.67 -10.94 -1.84
CA GLU A 40 -2.41 -11.33 -0.45
C GLU A 40 -3.41 -10.72 0.57
N GLY A 41 -4.26 -9.78 0.12
CA GLY A 41 -5.30 -9.17 0.95
C GLY A 41 -4.84 -8.05 1.89
N TYR A 42 -3.65 -7.48 1.67
CA TYR A 42 -3.15 -6.30 2.40
C TYR A 42 -3.80 -5.00 1.93
N LEU A 43 -4.21 -4.95 0.67
CA LEU A 43 -4.88 -3.80 0.07
C LEU A 43 -6.36 -4.12 -0.12
N ASP A 44 -7.21 -3.10 -0.02
CA ASP A 44 -8.64 -3.25 -0.25
C ASP A 44 -8.93 -3.26 -1.76
N SER A 45 -8.41 -2.24 -2.43
CA SER A 45 -8.60 -2.03 -3.86
C SER A 45 -7.41 -1.29 -4.45
N TYR A 46 -7.21 -1.42 -5.76
CA TYR A 46 -6.31 -0.53 -6.49
C TYR A 46 -6.96 -0.19 -7.83
N ASN A 47 -6.70 1.01 -8.31
CA ASN A 47 -7.16 1.52 -9.59
C ASN A 47 -6.02 2.26 -10.30
N VAL A 48 -5.93 2.15 -11.61
CA VAL A 48 -4.97 2.88 -12.43
C VAL A 48 -5.73 3.94 -13.22
N GLU A 49 -5.47 5.21 -12.92
CA GLU A 49 -6.17 6.34 -13.51
C GLU A 49 -5.19 7.21 -14.30
N GLY A 50 -5.62 7.78 -15.43
CA GLY A 50 -4.87 8.74 -16.24
C GLY A 50 -4.44 8.21 -17.61
N ASP A 51 -4.54 9.07 -18.62
CA ASP A 51 -4.31 8.71 -20.03
C ASP A 51 -2.83 8.86 -20.42
N VAL A 52 -2.26 10.06 -20.17
CA VAL A 52 -0.86 10.41 -20.48
C VAL A 52 0.05 10.29 -19.26
N LYS A 53 -0.47 10.59 -18.06
CA LYS A 53 0.23 10.43 -16.77
C LYS A 53 -0.55 9.48 -15.88
N ARG A 54 -0.32 8.18 -16.09
CA ARG A 54 -0.95 7.13 -15.28
C ARG A 54 -0.53 7.27 -13.82
N SER A 55 -1.47 7.10 -12.91
CA SER A 55 -1.31 7.09 -11.47
C SER A 55 -2.04 5.89 -10.89
N ILE A 56 -1.46 5.25 -9.90
CA ILE A 56 -2.04 4.11 -9.20
C ILE A 56 -2.64 4.63 -7.91
N ARG A 57 -3.96 4.55 -7.81
CA ARG A 57 -4.73 4.83 -6.60
C ARG A 57 -4.92 3.53 -5.84
N ILE A 58 -4.49 3.51 -4.59
CA ILE A 58 -4.45 2.31 -3.75
C ILE A 58 -5.33 2.56 -2.53
N GLY A 59 -6.37 1.76 -2.38
CA GLY A 59 -7.20 1.70 -1.18
C GLY A 59 -6.51 0.86 -0.11
N LEU A 60 -6.15 1.49 1.01
CA LEU A 60 -5.50 0.81 2.12
C LEU A 60 -6.56 0.10 2.97
N LYS A 61 -6.35 -1.19 3.18
CA LYS A 61 -7.24 -1.96 4.06
C LYS A 61 -6.81 -1.75 5.50
N PHE A 62 -7.60 -0.99 6.23
CA PHE A 62 -7.44 -0.91 7.68
C PHE A 62 -8.02 -2.14 8.33
N LYS A 63 -7.16 -3.13 8.60
CA LYS A 63 -7.49 -4.14 9.61
C LYS A 63 -7.34 -3.48 10.98
N GLY A 64 -8.45 -2.91 11.46
CA GLY A 64 -8.53 -2.30 12.78
C GLY A 64 -8.04 -3.24 13.88
N ARG A 65 -7.04 -2.75 14.62
CA ARG A 65 -6.68 -3.07 16.01
C ARG A 65 -6.66 -4.54 16.40
N LYS A 66 -5.47 -5.14 16.33
CA LYS A 66 -4.82 -5.73 17.50
C LYS A 66 -3.31 -5.79 17.24
N GLY A 67 -2.52 -5.10 18.06
CA GLY A 67 -1.18 -5.59 18.34
C GLY A 67 -1.35 -6.93 19.06
N VAL A 68 -1.04 -8.04 18.38
CA VAL A 68 -1.03 -9.40 18.98
C VAL A 68 0.39 -9.82 19.31
N ILE A 69 1.31 -8.87 19.47
CA ILE A 69 2.63 -9.16 20.03
C ILE A 69 2.91 -8.08 21.08
N THR A 70 2.08 -8.05 22.12
CA THR A 70 2.58 -7.70 23.45
C THR A 70 3.40 -8.89 23.91
N ASP A 71 4.69 -8.81 23.63
CA ASP A 71 5.77 -9.25 24.50
C ASP A 71 5.48 -10.52 25.32
N LEU A 72 5.88 -11.65 24.75
CA LEU A 72 6.17 -12.84 25.53
C LEU A 72 7.42 -12.52 26.38
N GLN A 73 7.31 -12.72 27.70
CA GLN A 73 8.39 -12.79 28.71
C GLN A 73 8.86 -11.49 29.38
N ARG A 74 8.43 -11.28 30.63
CA ARG A 74 9.17 -11.79 31.80
C ARG A 74 8.27 -11.96 33.02
#